data_AF-A0A932SXK6-F1
#
_entry.id   AF-A0A932SXK6-F1
#
_cell.length_a   1.000
_cell.length_b   1.000
_cell.length_c   1.000
_cell.angle_alpha   90.00
_cell.angle_beta   90.00
_cell.angle_gamma   90.00
#
_symmetry.space_group_name_H-M   'P 1'
#
loop_
_entity.id
_entity.type
_entity.pdbx_description
1 polymer ?
#
loop_
_entity_poly.entity_id
_entity_poly.type
_entity_poly.pdbx_seq_one_letter_code
_entity_poly.pdbx_strand_id
1 'polypeptide(L)'
;MSGWPSTRSRRVLAALLRIGWVVKRQSGSHRTLSRTGWADFVFAFHDDEEIGPRMLSRIAKRTGLRARGPVSTRYRRTSHWSGLASPAAHRQR
;
A
#
# COMPACT_ATOMS: atom_id res chain seq x y z
N MET A 1 -3.88 -19.94 2.01
CA MET A 1 -4.66 -18.99 2.85
C MET A 1 -3.83 -17.74 3.07
N SER A 2 -4.40 -16.55 2.89
CA SER A 2 -3.70 -15.29 3.14
C SER A 2 -3.40 -15.16 4.64
N GLY A 3 -2.13 -15.14 5.06
CA GLY A 3 -1.69 -15.13 6.46
C GLY A 3 -1.96 -13.83 7.23
N TRP A 4 -3.13 -13.23 7.05
CA TRP A 4 -3.58 -12.06 7.79
C TRP A 4 -4.39 -12.51 9.00
N PRO A 5 -4.03 -12.12 10.24
CA PRO A 5 -4.89 -12.32 11.40
C PRO A 5 -6.08 -11.35 11.36
N SER A 6 -7.21 -11.73 11.94
CA SER A 6 -8.27 -10.78 12.29
C SER A 6 -7.70 -9.61 13.11
N THR A 7 -8.03 -8.37 12.75
CA THR A 7 -7.44 -7.19 13.39
C THR A 7 -8.47 -6.07 13.56
N ARG A 8 -8.45 -5.40 14.73
CA ARG A 8 -9.28 -4.21 14.98
C ARG A 8 -9.03 -3.10 13.95
N SER A 9 -10.10 -2.51 13.43
CA SER A 9 -10.08 -1.45 12.42
C SER A 9 -9.17 -0.27 12.80
N ARG A 10 -9.22 0.17 14.06
CA ARG A 10 -8.33 1.24 14.57
C ARG A 10 -6.84 0.95 14.34
N ARG A 11 -6.40 -0.32 14.47
CA ARG A 11 -5.01 -0.72 14.26
C ARG A 11 -4.65 -0.70 12.78
N VAL A 12 -5.59 -1.08 11.91
CA VAL A 12 -5.41 -1.06 10.46
C VAL A 12 -5.26 0.37 9.97
N LEU A 13 -6.14 1.28 10.40
CA LEU A 13 -6.02 2.69 10.06
C LEU A 13 -4.69 3.28 10.54
N ALA A 14 -4.31 3.05 11.80
CA ALA A 14 -3.04 3.53 12.32
C ALA A 14 -1.84 2.99 11.52
N ALA A 15 -1.92 1.77 11.00
CA ALA A 15 -0.88 1.21 10.14
C ALA A 15 -0.86 1.85 8.74
N LEU A 16 -2.02 2.16 8.16
CA LEU A 16 -2.11 2.90 6.90
C LEU A 16 -1.47 4.30 7.03
N LEU A 17 -1.79 5.01 8.12
CA LEU A 17 -1.20 6.33 8.37
C LEU A 17 0.33 6.24 8.52
N ARG A 18 0.83 5.23 9.23
CA ARG A 18 2.28 5.00 9.40
C ARG A 18 3.03 4.72 8.09
N ILE A 19 2.41 4.09 7.10
CA ILE A 19 3.05 3.83 5.80
C ILE A 19 2.94 5.01 4.82
N GLY A 20 2.43 6.15 5.28
CA GLY A 20 2.35 7.40 4.50
C GLY A 20 1.00 7.66 3.85
N TRP A 21 -0.08 6.99 4.27
CA TRP A 21 -1.42 7.46 3.93
C TRP A 21 -1.80 8.65 4.82
N VAL A 22 -2.57 9.59 4.27
CA VAL A 22 -3.05 10.77 4.98
C VAL A 22 -4.56 10.84 4.85
N VAL A 23 -5.24 11.29 5.91
CA VAL A 23 -6.69 11.53 5.84
C VAL A 23 -6.93 12.79 5.00
N LYS A 24 -7.56 12.61 3.83
CA LYS A 24 -7.95 13.70 2.93
C LYS A 24 -9.30 14.31 3.32
N ARG A 25 -10.25 13.47 3.74
CA ARG A 25 -11.56 13.86 4.27
C ARG A 25 -12.11 12.81 5.22
N GLN A 26 -12.95 13.23 6.16
CA GLN A 26 -13.68 12.33 7.05
C GLN A 26 -15.13 12.80 7.20
N SER A 27 -16.07 11.86 7.16
CA SER A 27 -17.47 12.07 7.51
C SER A 27 -17.97 10.85 8.29
N GLY A 28 -18.37 11.03 9.54
CA GLY A 28 -18.68 9.93 10.45
C GLY A 28 -17.52 8.92 10.56
N SER A 29 -17.83 7.64 10.36
CA SER A 29 -16.85 6.54 10.32
C SER A 29 -16.11 6.40 8.99
N HIS A 30 -16.53 7.12 7.94
CA HIS A 30 -15.89 7.07 6.63
C HIS A 30 -14.71 8.04 6.57
N ARG A 31 -13.51 7.50 6.32
CA ARG A 31 -12.28 8.26 6.12
C ARG A 31 -11.78 8.01 4.70
N THR A 32 -11.64 9.06 3.90
CA THR A 32 -10.95 8.95 2.60
C THR A 32 -9.48 9.26 2.81
N LEU A 33 -8.62 8.32 2.43
CA LEU A 33 -7.18 8.40 2.55
C LEU A 33 -6.56 8.69 1.19
N SER A 34 -5.51 9.50 1.17
CA SER A 34 -4.70 9.75 -0.02
C SER A 34 -3.22 9.44 0.26
N ARG A 35 -2.49 9.08 -0.79
CA ARG A 35 -1.05 8.88 -0.77
C ARG A 35 -0.48 9.18 -2.16
N THR A 36 0.62 9.92 -2.22
CA THR A 36 1.26 10.28 -3.51
C THR A 36 1.54 9.06 -4.36
N GLY A 37 1.08 9.06 -5.61
CA GLY A 37 1.22 7.95 -6.55
C GLY A 37 0.24 6.79 -6.34
N TRP A 38 -0.75 6.93 -5.46
CA TRP A 38 -1.83 5.96 -5.23
C TRP A 38 -3.19 6.61 -5.44
N ALA A 39 -4.18 5.81 -5.85
CA ALA A 39 -5.57 6.26 -5.89
C ALA A 39 -6.12 6.48 -4.47
N ASP A 40 -7.06 7.42 -4.32
CA ASP A 40 -7.75 7.65 -3.06
C ASP A 40 -8.42 6.36 -2.57
N PHE A 41 -8.28 6.07 -1.28
CA PHE A 41 -8.80 4.87 -0.65
C PHE A 41 -9.82 5.21 0.43
N VAL A 42 -11.05 4.69 0.29
CA VAL A 42 -12.09 4.89 1.31
C VAL A 42 -11.99 3.81 2.38
N PHE A 43 -11.67 4.21 3.60
CA PHE A 43 -11.69 3.40 4.80
C PHE A 43 -13.01 3.63 5.55
N ALA A 44 -13.93 2.68 5.47
CA ALA A 44 -15.29 2.77 5.98
C ALA A 44 -15.54 1.74 7.08
N PHE A 45 -14.77 1.82 8.15
CA PHE A 45 -14.90 0.92 9.30
C PHE A 45 -14.94 1.71 10.59
N HIS A 46 -15.79 1.27 11.52
CA HIS A 46 -15.79 1.81 12.87
C HIS A 46 -14.55 1.35 13.63
N ASP A 47 -14.04 2.17 14.56
CA ASP A 47 -12.78 1.89 15.27
C ASP A 47 -12.82 0.58 16.07
N ASP A 48 -14.02 0.16 16.49
CA ASP A 48 -14.30 -1.06 17.24
C ASP A 48 -14.70 -2.28 16.41
N GLU A 49 -14.73 -2.17 15.09
CA GLU A 49 -14.95 -3.34 14.24
C GLU A 49 -13.70 -4.20 14.15
N GLU A 50 -13.92 -5.50 13.95
CA GLU A 50 -12.87 -6.44 13.60
C GLU A 50 -12.89 -6.69 12.09
N ILE A 51 -11.74 -6.47 11.44
CA ILE A 51 -11.58 -6.76 10.02
C ILE A 51 -11.00 -8.16 9.87
N GLY A 52 -11.77 -9.05 9.26
CA GLY A 52 -11.37 -10.42 9.02
C GLY A 52 -10.27 -10.57 7.95
N PRO A 53 -9.59 -11.74 7.89
CA PRO A 53 -8.44 -12.01 7.03
C PRO A 53 -8.66 -11.73 5.54
N ARG A 54 -9.84 -12.09 5.02
CA ARG A 54 -10.18 -11.91 3.60
C ARG A 54 -10.29 -10.43 3.24
N MET A 55 -10.87 -9.62 4.11
CA MET A 55 -11.02 -8.19 3.88
C MET A 55 -9.69 -7.46 4.07
N LEU A 56 -8.90 -7.83 5.09
CA LEU A 56 -7.53 -7.33 5.27
C LEU A 56 -6.65 -7.60 4.04
N SER A 57 -6.72 -8.80 3.46
CA SER A 57 -6.01 -9.13 2.23
C SER A 57 -6.39 -8.21 1.06
N ARG A 58 -7.66 -7.78 0.95
CA ARG A 58 -8.12 -6.82 -0.06
C ARG A 58 -7.59 -5.42 0.20
N ILE A 59 -7.65 -4.96 1.46
CA ILE A 59 -7.11 -3.66 1.88
C ILE A 59 -5.61 -3.61 1.57
N ALA A 60 -4.86 -4.66 1.92
CA ALA A 60 -3.44 -4.76 1.68
C ALA A 60 -3.04 -4.60 0.21
N LYS A 61 -3.77 -5.26 -0.70
CA LYS A 61 -3.52 -5.15 -2.15
C LYS A 61 -3.71 -3.73 -2.68
N ARG A 62 -4.66 -2.97 -2.13
CA ARG A 62 -4.99 -1.61 -2.59
C ARG A 62 -4.16 -0.52 -1.91
N THR A 63 -3.60 -0.80 -0.74
CA THR A 63 -2.95 0.21 0.09
C THR A 63 -1.45 0.02 0.27
N GLY A 64 -0.92 -1.14 -0.15
CA GLY A 64 0.45 -1.55 0.11
C GLY A 64 0.71 -1.97 1.55
N LEU A 65 -0.34 -2.17 2.36
CA LEU A 65 -0.21 -2.67 3.73
C LEU A 65 0.39 -4.08 3.73
N ARG A 66 1.40 -4.32 4.58
CA ARG A 66 2.07 -5.62 4.70
C ARG A 66 1.67 -6.31 5.99
N ALA A 67 1.37 -7.61 5.91
CA ALA A 67 1.07 -8.39 7.10
C ALA A 67 2.37 -8.56 7.89
N ARG A 68 2.32 -8.43 9.22
CA ARG A 68 3.40 -8.91 10.07
C ARG A 68 3.29 -10.45 10.15
N GLY A 69 3.75 -11.12 9.12
CA GLY A 69 3.98 -12.58 9.02
C GLY A 69 5.32 -12.81 8.31
N PRO A 70 5.95 -13.99 8.41
CA PRO A 70 7.35 -14.17 8.06
C PRO A 70 7.62 -13.67 6.65
N VAL A 71 8.68 -12.87 6.53
CA VAL A 71 9.12 -12.22 5.29
C VAL A 71 9.36 -13.30 4.24
N SER A 72 8.35 -13.58 3.41
CA SER A 72 8.59 -14.35 2.19
C SER A 72 9.12 -13.36 1.17
N THR A 73 10.44 -13.26 1.16
CA THR A 73 11.25 -12.50 0.20
C THR A 73 10.93 -12.98 -1.21
N ARG A 74 9.98 -12.34 -1.89
CA ARG A 74 9.96 -12.23 -3.34
C ARG A 74 9.29 -10.92 -3.73
N TYR A 75 9.98 -9.84 -3.38
CA TYR A 75 9.83 -8.59 -4.09
C TYR A 75 10.46 -8.76 -5.48
N ARG A 76 9.68 -9.22 -6.45
CA ARG A 76 10.10 -9.23 -7.86
C ARG A 76 10.03 -7.80 -8.37
N ARG A 77 11.10 -7.04 -8.13
CA ARG A 77 11.39 -5.77 -8.78
C ARG A 77 11.76 -6.08 -10.23
N THR A 78 10.79 -6.24 -11.13
CA THR A 78 11.05 -6.05 -12.56
C THR A 78 10.76 -4.60 -12.90
N SER A 79 11.54 -3.69 -12.33
CA SER A 79 11.69 -2.35 -12.89
C SER A 79 12.81 -2.45 -13.91
N HIS A 80 12.39 -2.73 -15.16
CA HIS A 80 12.79 -1.96 -16.33
C HIS A 80 14.17 -1.26 -16.19
N TRP A 81 15.23 -1.90 -16.68
CA TRP A 81 16.41 -1.17 -17.13
C TRP A 81 16.04 -0.52 -18.47
N SER A 82 15.51 0.70 -18.42
CA SER A 82 15.49 1.61 -19.55
C SER A 82 16.59 2.64 -19.38
N GLY A 83 17.42 2.78 -20.40
CA GLY A 83 18.12 4.04 -20.67
C GLY A 83 19.55 4.12 -20.18
N LEU A 84 20.45 3.31 -20.74
CA LEU A 84 21.80 3.82 -21.05
C LEU A 84 21.68 4.59 -22.38
N ALA A 85 21.31 5.86 -22.26
CA ALA A 85 21.50 6.83 -23.31
C ALA A 85 22.47 7.90 -22.81
N SER A 86 23.56 8.05 -23.56
CA SER A 86 24.49 9.19 -23.68
C SER A 86 25.89 9.02 -23.08
N PRO A 87 26.93 9.69 -23.64
CA PRO A 87 27.04 10.36 -24.95
C PRO A 87 28.37 10.09 -25.71
N ALA A 88 28.42 10.64 -26.93
CA ALA A 88 29.60 11.22 -27.59
C ALA A 88 30.57 10.33 -28.40
N ALA A 89 30.66 10.73 -29.68
CA ALA A 89 31.88 10.93 -30.47
C ALA A 89 32.78 9.71 -30.77
N HIS A 90 32.73 9.23 -32.01
CA HIS A 90 33.93 9.33 -32.86
C HIS A 90 33.61 9.31 -34.36
N ARG A 91 34.17 10.32 -35.02
CA ARG A 91 34.38 10.52 -36.45
C ARG A 91 35.23 9.39 -37.06
N GLN A 92 34.90 8.97 -38.29
CA GLN A 92 35.78 8.69 -39.46
C GLN A 92 34.87 8.22 -40.61
N ARG A 93 34.68 9.05 -41.65
CA ARG A 93 35.39 9.06 -42.95
C ARG A 93 35.11 7.83 -43.81
#